data_AF-A0A091SSX0-F1
#
_entry.id   AF-A0A091SSX0-F1
#
_cell.length_a   1.000
_cell.length_b   1.000
_cell.length_c   1.000
_cell.angle_alpha   90.00
_cell.angle_beta   90.00
_cell.angle_gamma   90.00
#
_symmetry.space_group_name_H-M   'P 1'
#
loop_
_entity.id
_entity.type
_entity.pdbx_description
1 polymer ?
#
loop_
_entity_poly.entity_id
_entity_poly.type
_entity_poly.pdbx_seq_one_letter_code
_entity_poly.pdbx_strand_id
1 'polypeptide(L)'
;VAFASLFFILVSITTFCLETHEAFNIDVNVTETLVVGNTTTILLTHKVETEPILTYIEGVCVLWFTLEFLVRIICCPDKLLFIKNLLILPFYLEVGLSGLSSKAARDVLGFLRVVRFVRILRIFKLTRHFVGLRVLGHTLRASTNEFLLLIIFLALGVLIFATMIYYAERIGAKTSDPRGSDHTHFKNIPIGFWWAVVTMTTLGYGDMYPKTWSGMVVGALCALAGVLTIAMPVPVIVNNFGMYYSLAMAKQKLPKKKKKHIPRPAPLDSPTYCKSEENSPRNSTQSDTCPLAVEEGAAERKRSGETPKVGQ
;
A
#
# COMPACT_ATOMS: atom_id res chain seq x y z
N VAL A 1 14.17 -7.72 21.79
CA VAL A 1 13.76 -8.09 20.40
C VAL A 1 13.26 -6.88 19.62
N ALA A 2 12.19 -6.18 20.03
CA ALA A 2 11.61 -5.09 19.23
C ALA A 2 12.57 -3.93 18.90
N PHE A 3 13.33 -3.43 19.89
CA PHE A 3 14.34 -2.38 19.66
C PHE A 3 15.49 -2.85 18.77
N ALA A 4 15.92 -4.11 18.92
CA ALA A 4 16.94 -4.69 18.05
C ALA A 4 16.44 -4.80 16.60
N SER A 5 15.20 -5.28 16.39
CA SER A 5 14.58 -5.30 15.06
C SER A 5 14.47 -3.92 14.43
N LEU A 6 14.12 -2.88 15.21
CA LEU A 6 14.08 -1.49 14.73
C LEU A 6 15.47 -1.01 14.30
N PHE A 7 16.49 -1.25 15.12
CA PHE A 7 17.88 -0.90 14.82
C PHE A 7 18.35 -1.52 13.50
N PHE A 8 18.17 -2.84 13.33
CA PHE A 8 18.55 -3.52 12.09
C PHE A 8 17.75 -3.04 10.86
N ILE A 9 16.48 -2.63 11.02
CA ILE A 9 15.73 -1.99 9.91
C ILE A 9 16.39 -0.67 9.50
N LEU A 10 16.73 0.19 10.46
CA LEU A 10 17.34 1.49 10.18
C LEU A 10 18.72 1.35 9.55
N VAL A 11 19.58 0.47 10.09
CA VAL A 11 20.90 0.15 9.52
C VAL A 11 20.74 -0.32 8.08
N SER A 12 19.80 -1.23 7.84
CA SER A 12 19.61 -1.82 6.53
C SER A 12 19.05 -0.86 5.47
N ILE A 13 18.17 0.07 5.87
CA ILE A 13 17.71 1.16 4.99
C ILE A 13 18.86 2.12 4.69
N THR A 14 19.65 2.46 5.71
CA THR A 14 20.81 3.35 5.55
C THR A 14 21.83 2.74 4.61
N THR A 15 22.18 1.46 4.78
CA THR A 15 23.05 0.73 3.86
C THR A 15 22.50 0.75 2.43
N PHE A 16 21.20 0.47 2.24
CA PHE A 16 20.57 0.53 0.92
C PHE A 16 20.69 1.92 0.25
N CYS A 17 20.52 3.01 1.01
CA CYS A 17 20.75 4.36 0.49
C CYS A 17 22.23 4.59 0.13
N LEU A 18 23.17 4.14 0.98
CA LEU A 18 24.60 4.29 0.74
C LEU A 18 25.10 3.46 -0.45
N GLU A 19 24.53 2.29 -0.72
CA GLU A 19 24.84 1.47 -1.91
C GLU A 19 24.52 2.19 -3.22
N THR A 20 23.58 3.14 -3.21
CA THR A 20 23.24 3.95 -4.40
C THR A 20 24.08 5.20 -4.55
N HIS A 21 24.88 5.56 -3.54
CA HIS A 21 25.65 6.79 -3.52
C HIS A 21 26.99 6.60 -4.24
N GLU A 22 27.33 7.53 -5.15
CA GLU A 22 28.52 7.43 -6.02
C GLU A 22 29.84 7.25 -5.24
N ALA A 23 29.96 7.87 -4.06
CA ALA A 23 31.15 7.71 -3.21
C ALA A 23 31.43 6.28 -2.71
N PHE A 24 30.46 5.36 -2.78
CA PHE A 24 30.62 3.95 -2.37
C PHE A 24 30.61 2.97 -3.56
N ASN A 25 30.63 3.52 -4.79
CA ASN A 25 30.74 2.78 -6.02
C ASN A 25 32.19 2.85 -6.51
N ILE A 26 32.91 1.73 -6.41
CA ILE A 26 34.29 1.60 -6.86
C ILE A 26 34.29 1.17 -8.32
N ASP A 27 35.05 1.87 -9.16
CA ASP A 27 35.34 1.41 -10.52
C ASP A 27 36.38 0.28 -10.49
N VAL A 28 35.97 -0.92 -10.87
CA VAL A 28 36.84 -2.08 -11.01
C VAL A 28 37.07 -2.38 -12.48
N ASN A 29 38.35 -2.44 -12.88
CA ASN A 29 38.74 -2.82 -14.23
C ASN A 29 38.70 -4.34 -14.36
N VAL A 30 37.77 -4.87 -15.15
CA VAL A 30 37.66 -6.30 -15.43
C VAL A 30 38.21 -6.57 -16.83
N THR A 31 39.28 -7.34 -16.91
CA THR A 31 39.80 -7.86 -18.18
C THR A 31 39.15 -9.19 -18.51
N GLU A 32 38.30 -9.22 -19.54
CA GLU A 32 37.77 -10.46 -20.12
C GLU A 32 38.56 -10.82 -21.37
N THR A 33 39.07 -12.05 -21.42
CA THR A 33 39.75 -12.57 -22.61
C THR A 33 38.72 -13.22 -23.53
N LEU A 34 38.35 -12.52 -24.60
CA LEU A 34 37.49 -13.09 -25.65
C LEU A 34 38.37 -13.79 -26.69
N VAL A 35 38.19 -15.10 -26.81
CA VAL A 35 38.82 -15.89 -27.88
C VAL A 35 37.85 -15.90 -29.06
N VAL A 36 38.18 -15.18 -30.13
CA VAL A 36 37.42 -15.20 -31.39
C VAL A 36 38.30 -15.83 -32.46
N GLY A 37 38.02 -17.10 -32.77
CA GLY A 37 38.85 -17.89 -33.69
C GLY A 37 40.23 -18.19 -33.12
N ASN A 38 41.30 -17.85 -33.85
CA ASN A 38 42.70 -18.05 -33.45
C ASN A 38 43.32 -16.82 -32.76
N THR A 39 42.51 -15.78 -32.51
CA THR A 39 42.93 -14.49 -31.95
C THR A 39 42.35 -14.30 -30.56
N THR A 40 43.21 -13.98 -29.59
CA THR A 40 42.85 -13.61 -28.23
C THR A 40 42.78 -12.09 -28.13
N THR A 41 41.58 -11.55 -27.92
CA THR A 41 41.38 -10.11 -27.71
C THR A 41 41.08 -9.85 -26.23
N ILE A 42 41.84 -8.94 -25.61
CA ILE A 42 41.64 -8.53 -24.22
C ILE A 42 40.61 -7.39 -24.22
N LEU A 43 39.40 -7.66 -23.71
CA LEU A 43 38.36 -6.66 -23.50
C LEU A 43 38.51 -6.08 -22.09
N LEU A 44 38.83 -4.80 -21.99
CA LEU A 44 38.78 -4.05 -20.73
C LEU A 44 37.34 -3.54 -20.52
N THR A 45 36.61 -4.16 -19.61
CA THR A 45 35.27 -3.74 -19.21
C THR A 45 35.34 -3.00 -17.88
N HIS A 46 34.83 -1.77 -17.84
CA HIS A 46 34.63 -1.04 -16.60
C HIS A 46 33.39 -1.56 -15.89
N LYS A 47 33.55 -2.07 -14.67
CA LYS A 47 32.44 -2.55 -13.86
C LYS A 47 32.40 -1.76 -12.55
N VAL A 48 31.26 -1.14 -12.29
CA VAL A 48 31.01 -0.47 -11.02
C VAL A 48 30.63 -1.52 -9.99
N GLU A 49 31.45 -1.68 -8.96
CA GLU A 49 31.20 -2.58 -7.83
C GLU A 49 30.98 -1.77 -6.55
N THR A 50 30.08 -2.23 -5.69
CA THR A 50 29.79 -1.57 -4.42
C THR A 50 30.82 -1.97 -3.37
N GLU A 51 31.21 -1.03 -2.51
CA GLU A 51 32.14 -1.26 -1.40
C GLU A 51 31.83 -2.55 -0.61
N PRO A 52 32.83 -3.43 -0.38
CA PRO A 52 32.62 -4.74 0.25
C PRO A 52 32.09 -4.62 1.69
N ILE A 53 32.39 -3.51 2.37
CA ILE A 53 31.92 -3.23 3.75
C ILE A 53 30.38 -3.12 3.78
N LEU A 54 29.77 -2.43 2.82
CA LEU A 54 28.31 -2.29 2.73
C LEU A 54 27.66 -3.66 2.49
N THR A 55 28.25 -4.46 1.62
CA THR A 55 27.79 -5.83 1.34
C THR A 55 27.82 -6.71 2.60
N TYR A 56 28.87 -6.59 3.43
CA TYR A 56 28.96 -7.32 4.69
C TYR A 56 27.88 -6.88 5.70
N ILE A 57 27.71 -5.56 5.88
CA ILE A 57 26.67 -5.00 6.77
C ILE A 57 25.28 -5.47 6.32
N GLU A 58 25.01 -5.48 5.03
CA GLU A 58 23.77 -6.02 4.49
C GLU A 58 23.59 -7.50 4.81
N GLY A 59 24.64 -8.31 4.60
CA GLY A 59 24.62 -9.74 4.94
C GLY A 59 24.25 -10.00 6.39
N VAL A 60 24.80 -9.21 7.32
CA VAL A 60 24.47 -9.27 8.76
C VAL A 60 23.00 -8.88 9.02
N CYS A 61 22.50 -7.82 8.37
CA CYS A 61 21.10 -7.41 8.51
C CYS A 61 20.13 -8.48 7.99
N VAL A 62 20.44 -9.08 6.84
CA VAL A 62 19.66 -10.18 6.27
C VAL A 62 19.65 -11.37 7.21
N LEU A 63 20.81 -11.77 7.74
CA LEU A 63 20.93 -12.86 8.71
C LEU A 63 20.06 -12.61 9.96
N TRP A 64 20.07 -11.39 10.50
CA TRP A 64 19.19 -11.05 11.62
C TRP A 64 17.70 -11.22 11.28
N PHE A 65 17.28 -10.78 10.09
CA PHE A 65 15.89 -10.91 9.66
C PHE A 65 15.47 -12.34 9.37
N THR A 66 16.35 -13.17 8.81
CA THR A 66 16.07 -14.60 8.60
C THR A 66 15.93 -15.32 9.93
N LEU A 67 16.77 -15.01 10.93
CA LEU A 67 16.64 -15.55 12.29
C LEU A 67 15.34 -15.13 12.96
N GLU A 68 14.98 -13.84 12.91
CA GLU A 68 13.72 -13.35 13.49
C GLU A 68 12.49 -14.02 12.83
N PHE A 69 12.58 -14.31 11.54
CA PHE A 69 11.54 -15.03 10.79
C PHE A 69 11.47 -16.50 11.18
N LEU A 70 12.62 -17.19 11.25
CA LEU A 70 12.68 -18.61 11.59
C LEU A 70 12.12 -18.86 12.99
N VAL A 71 12.49 -18.03 13.97
CA VAL A 71 11.93 -18.09 15.33
C VAL A 71 10.41 -17.92 15.30
N ARG A 72 9.88 -17.02 14.47
CA ARG A 72 8.43 -16.83 14.34
C ARG A 72 7.73 -18.04 13.74
N ILE A 73 8.32 -18.70 12.74
CA ILE A 73 7.74 -19.93 12.14
C ILE A 73 7.73 -21.08 13.14
N ILE A 74 8.83 -21.24 13.89
CA ILE A 74 8.98 -22.31 14.88
C ILE A 74 7.98 -22.11 16.02
N CYS A 75 7.80 -20.87 16.49
CA CYS A 75 6.90 -20.54 17.59
C CYS A 75 5.42 -20.36 17.18
N CYS A 76 5.06 -20.46 15.89
CA CYS A 76 3.67 -20.26 15.45
C CYS A 76 2.88 -21.58 15.57
N PRO A 77 1.75 -21.60 16.31
CA PRO A 77 0.95 -22.81 16.51
C PRO A 77 0.26 -23.28 15.21
N ASP A 78 -0.22 -22.35 14.37
CA ASP A 78 -0.91 -22.67 13.11
C ASP A 78 -0.20 -22.06 11.89
N LYS A 79 0.52 -22.89 11.14
CA LYS A 79 1.34 -22.47 9.99
C LYS A 79 0.49 -22.03 8.78
N LEU A 80 -0.68 -22.62 8.58
CA LEU A 80 -1.58 -22.31 7.44
C LEU A 80 -2.34 -20.99 7.61
N LEU A 81 -2.76 -20.66 8.83
CA LEU A 81 -3.40 -19.38 9.14
C LEU A 81 -2.41 -18.20 9.02
N PHE A 82 -1.14 -18.46 9.35
CA PHE A 82 -0.05 -17.51 9.19
C PHE A 82 0.21 -17.14 7.73
N ILE A 83 0.10 -18.10 6.80
CA ILE A 83 0.27 -17.89 5.35
C ILE A 83 -0.95 -17.17 4.73
N LYS A 84 -2.17 -17.45 5.22
CA LYS A 84 -3.42 -16.85 4.70
C LYS A 84 -3.54 -15.34 4.97
N ASN A 85 -2.85 -14.81 5.98
CA ASN A 85 -2.80 -13.38 6.26
C ASN A 85 -1.78 -12.66 5.34
N LEU A 86 -2.23 -12.42 4.10
CA LEU A 86 -1.50 -11.84 2.96
C LEU A 86 -0.95 -10.40 3.16
N LEU A 87 -1.13 -9.79 4.34
CA LEU A 87 -0.62 -8.44 4.62
C LEU A 87 0.89 -8.38 4.94
N ILE A 88 1.59 -9.51 4.88
CA ILE A 88 3.04 -9.63 5.08
C ILE A 88 3.77 -9.94 3.75
N LEU A 89 3.04 -9.93 2.62
CA LEU A 89 3.50 -10.25 1.25
C LEU A 89 4.84 -9.64 0.83
N PRO A 90 5.18 -8.38 1.15
CA PRO A 90 6.42 -7.77 0.69
C PRO A 90 7.68 -8.45 1.26
N PHE A 91 7.60 -8.91 2.51
CA PHE A 91 8.68 -9.61 3.20
C PHE A 91 8.87 -11.06 2.68
N TYR A 92 7.77 -11.73 2.32
CA TYR A 92 7.83 -13.12 1.82
C TYR A 92 8.30 -13.21 0.37
N LEU A 93 8.03 -12.18 -0.43
CA LEU A 93 8.52 -12.08 -1.80
C LEU A 93 10.05 -11.89 -1.81
N GLU A 94 10.61 -11.14 -0.85
CA GLU A 94 12.06 -10.97 -0.66
C GLU A 94 12.78 -12.27 -0.25
N VAL A 95 12.22 -12.98 0.75
CA VAL A 95 12.81 -14.24 1.27
C VAL A 95 12.72 -15.36 0.24
N GLY A 96 11.61 -15.44 -0.51
CA GLY A 96 11.45 -16.39 -1.61
C GLY A 96 12.49 -16.18 -2.71
N LEU A 97 12.79 -14.93 -3.07
CA LEU A 97 13.79 -14.62 -4.08
C LEU A 97 15.24 -14.75 -3.59
N SER A 98 15.53 -14.42 -2.34
CA SER A 98 16.88 -14.55 -1.78
C SER A 98 17.29 -16.01 -1.51
N GLY A 99 16.31 -16.90 -1.27
CA GLY A 99 16.53 -18.35 -1.18
C GLY A 99 16.82 -19.03 -2.53
N LEU A 100 16.54 -18.36 -3.67
CA LEU A 100 16.77 -18.89 -5.01
C LEU A 100 18.21 -18.68 -5.52
N SER A 101 19.20 -18.49 -4.64
CA SER A 101 20.61 -18.25 -5.01
C SER A 101 21.31 -19.50 -5.56
N SER A 102 20.89 -19.97 -6.73
CA SER A 102 21.65 -20.85 -7.62
C SER A 102 22.56 -20.02 -8.55
N LYS A 103 23.58 -20.64 -9.15
CA LYS A 103 24.47 -20.02 -10.14
C LYS A 103 23.69 -19.44 -11.33
N ALA A 104 22.59 -20.08 -11.72
CA ALA A 104 21.65 -19.58 -12.74
C ALA A 104 20.86 -18.34 -12.29
N ALA A 105 20.61 -18.20 -10.98
CA ALA A 105 19.96 -17.01 -10.46
C ALA A 105 20.89 -15.81 -10.49
N ARG A 106 22.23 -15.96 -10.39
CA ARG A 106 23.15 -14.81 -10.46
C ARG A 106 23.10 -14.07 -11.80
N ASP A 107 22.96 -14.80 -12.90
CA ASP A 107 22.79 -14.21 -14.25
C ASP A 107 21.42 -13.56 -14.41
N VAL A 108 20.35 -14.18 -13.88
CA VAL A 108 19.00 -13.57 -13.83
C VAL A 108 18.95 -12.38 -12.84
N LEU A 109 19.77 -12.40 -11.79
CA LEU A 109 19.85 -11.37 -10.74
C LEU A 109 20.47 -10.06 -11.26
N GLY A 110 21.28 -10.12 -12.32
CA GLY A 110 21.72 -8.93 -13.06
C GLY A 110 20.56 -8.15 -13.66
N PHE A 111 19.56 -8.85 -14.21
CA PHE A 111 18.30 -8.28 -14.70
C PHE A 111 17.35 -7.89 -13.56
N LEU A 112 17.39 -8.62 -12.44
CA LEU A 112 16.62 -8.35 -11.23
C LEU A 112 17.28 -7.30 -10.29
N ARG A 113 17.93 -6.27 -10.81
CA ARG A 113 18.31 -5.09 -10.00
C ARG A 113 17.10 -4.52 -9.24
N VAL A 114 15.90 -4.68 -9.80
CA VAL A 114 14.61 -4.32 -9.18
C VAL A 114 14.34 -5.08 -7.87
N VAL A 115 14.90 -6.28 -7.69
CA VAL A 115 14.76 -7.07 -6.46
C VAL A 115 15.52 -6.44 -5.30
N ARG A 116 16.52 -5.59 -5.56
CA ARG A 116 17.13 -4.75 -4.51
C ARG A 116 16.11 -3.77 -3.93
N PHE A 117 15.16 -3.26 -4.72
CA PHE A 117 14.07 -2.42 -4.20
C PHE A 117 13.07 -3.19 -3.34
N VAL A 118 12.92 -4.51 -3.53
CA VAL A 118 12.08 -5.33 -2.64
C VAL A 118 12.57 -5.22 -1.20
N ARG A 119 13.88 -5.03 -1.01
CA ARG A 119 14.48 -4.80 0.30
C ARG A 119 14.02 -3.51 0.97
N ILE A 120 13.56 -2.49 0.23
CA ILE A 120 12.96 -1.29 0.83
C ILE A 120 11.66 -1.64 1.57
N LEU A 121 10.97 -2.69 1.14
CA LEU A 121 9.71 -3.13 1.72
C LEU A 121 9.90 -3.64 3.17
N ARG A 122 11.13 -3.94 3.61
CA ARG A 122 11.42 -4.21 5.02
C ARG A 122 11.07 -3.05 5.94
N ILE A 123 10.94 -1.81 5.42
CA ILE A 123 10.39 -0.66 6.15
C ILE A 123 8.97 -0.91 6.66
N PHE A 124 8.17 -1.72 5.96
CA PHE A 124 6.83 -2.10 6.42
C PHE A 124 6.87 -2.92 7.72
N LYS A 125 8.01 -3.52 8.10
CA LYS A 125 8.18 -4.17 9.40
C LYS A 125 8.07 -3.18 10.57
N LEU A 126 8.32 -1.89 10.35
CA LEU A 126 8.05 -0.81 11.31
C LEU A 126 6.57 -0.75 11.71
N THR A 127 5.65 -1.14 10.83
CA THR A 127 4.21 -1.19 11.16
C THR A 127 3.93 -2.09 12.36
N ARG A 128 4.74 -3.12 12.63
CA ARG A 128 4.58 -3.98 13.82
C ARG A 128 4.98 -3.28 15.11
N HIS A 129 5.90 -2.33 15.05
CA HIS A 129 6.46 -1.64 16.21
C HIS A 129 5.67 -0.37 16.54
N PHE A 130 5.16 0.33 15.53
CA PHE A 130 4.38 1.55 15.70
C PHE A 130 2.87 1.28 15.60
N VAL A 131 2.17 1.39 16.74
CA VAL A 131 0.70 1.27 16.80
C VAL A 131 0.03 2.22 15.82
N GLY A 132 0.53 3.46 15.68
CA GLY A 132 0.01 4.47 14.76
C GLY A 132 0.03 4.02 13.29
N LEU A 133 1.09 3.35 12.83
CA LEU A 133 1.18 2.83 11.47
C LEU A 133 0.19 1.67 11.22
N ARG A 134 -0.11 0.84 12.23
CA ARG A 134 -1.16 -0.18 12.10
C ARG A 134 -2.54 0.43 11.98
N VAL A 135 -2.82 1.45 12.79
CA VAL A 135 -4.09 2.18 12.74
C VAL A 135 -4.22 2.87 11.38
N LEU A 136 -3.16 3.53 10.90
CA LEU A 136 -3.12 4.12 9.56
C LEU A 136 -3.43 3.09 8.47
N GLY A 137 -2.79 1.92 8.49
CA GLY A 137 -3.05 0.86 7.51
C GLY A 137 -4.49 0.33 7.54
N HIS A 138 -5.07 0.16 8.74
CA HIS A 138 -6.48 -0.23 8.88
C HIS A 138 -7.42 0.85 8.37
N THR A 139 -7.11 2.11 8.62
CA THR A 139 -7.92 3.23 8.12
C THR A 139 -7.81 3.37 6.60
N LEU A 140 -6.60 3.30 6.03
CA LEU A 140 -6.42 3.32 4.58
C LEU A 140 -7.21 2.20 3.89
N ARG A 141 -7.23 0.99 4.50
CA ARG A 141 -8.03 -0.13 4.00
C ARG A 141 -9.54 0.12 4.13
N ALA A 142 -9.98 0.74 5.23
CA ALA A 142 -11.39 1.08 5.40
C ALA A 142 -11.83 2.19 4.44
N SER A 143 -10.91 3.09 4.08
CA SER A 143 -11.16 4.23 3.20
C SER A 143 -10.74 4.00 1.74
N THR A 144 -10.53 2.75 1.31
CA THR A 144 -10.03 2.46 -0.05
C THR A 144 -10.97 2.99 -1.13
N ASN A 145 -12.28 2.99 -0.87
CA ASN A 145 -13.26 3.45 -1.87
C ASN A 145 -13.14 4.96 -2.09
N GLU A 146 -12.93 5.73 -1.02
CA GLU A 146 -12.74 7.17 -1.06
C GLU A 146 -11.41 7.55 -1.72
N PHE A 147 -10.33 6.82 -1.40
CA PHE A 147 -9.04 6.99 -2.09
C PHE A 147 -9.14 6.63 -3.58
N LEU A 148 -9.83 5.55 -3.92
CA LEU A 148 -10.03 5.13 -5.31
C LEU A 148 -10.82 6.19 -6.08
N LEU A 149 -11.87 6.76 -5.50
CA LEU A 149 -12.62 7.87 -6.10
C LEU A 149 -11.74 9.10 -6.34
N LEU A 150 -10.92 9.51 -5.36
CA LEU A 150 -9.97 10.63 -5.55
C LEU A 150 -8.99 10.35 -6.70
N ILE A 151 -8.42 9.14 -6.77
CA ILE A 151 -7.49 8.75 -7.84
C ILE A 151 -8.18 8.79 -9.20
N ILE A 152 -9.43 8.33 -9.30
CA ILE A 152 -10.21 8.37 -10.54
C ILE A 152 -10.45 9.81 -10.98
N PHE A 153 -10.92 10.69 -10.09
CA PHE A 153 -11.13 12.11 -10.42
C PHE A 153 -9.84 12.81 -10.83
N LEU A 154 -8.74 12.55 -10.13
CA LEU A 154 -7.43 13.10 -10.49
C LEU A 154 -6.98 12.58 -11.86
N ALA A 155 -7.10 11.29 -12.13
CA ALA A 155 -6.72 10.70 -13.42
C ALA A 155 -7.55 11.25 -14.59
N LEU A 156 -8.87 11.40 -14.40
CA LEU A 156 -9.75 12.02 -15.39
C LEU A 156 -9.39 13.49 -15.61
N GLY A 157 -9.15 14.26 -14.54
CA GLY A 157 -8.71 15.65 -14.65
C GLY A 157 -7.37 15.78 -15.37
N VAL A 158 -6.39 14.93 -15.05
CA VAL A 158 -5.09 14.87 -15.73
C VAL A 158 -5.28 14.61 -17.23
N LEU A 159 -6.13 13.65 -17.60
CA LEU A 159 -6.43 13.35 -19.00
C LEU A 159 -7.06 14.55 -19.72
N ILE A 160 -8.07 15.18 -19.11
CA ILE A 160 -8.78 16.33 -19.69
C ILE A 160 -7.84 17.53 -19.84
N PHE A 161 -7.12 17.92 -18.79
CA PHE A 161 -6.26 19.10 -18.86
C PHE A 161 -5.00 18.88 -19.71
N ALA A 162 -4.45 17.66 -19.74
CA ALA A 162 -3.34 17.34 -20.64
C ALA A 162 -3.74 17.36 -22.12
N THR A 163 -4.97 16.94 -22.45
CA THR A 163 -5.50 17.05 -23.82
C THR A 163 -5.82 18.50 -24.17
N MET A 164 -6.47 19.25 -23.27
CA MET A 164 -6.77 20.66 -23.47
C MET A 164 -5.51 21.51 -23.67
N ILE A 165 -4.49 21.34 -22.83
CA ILE A 165 -3.25 22.13 -22.94
C ILE A 165 -2.48 21.80 -24.23
N TYR A 166 -2.48 20.53 -24.63
CA TYR A 166 -1.87 20.08 -25.87
C TYR A 166 -2.47 20.80 -27.09
N TYR A 167 -3.81 20.84 -27.18
CA TYR A 167 -4.48 21.55 -28.28
C TYR A 167 -4.38 23.07 -28.14
N ALA A 168 -4.47 23.62 -26.92
CA ALA A 168 -4.39 25.06 -26.68
C ALA A 168 -3.05 25.66 -27.11
N GLU A 169 -1.95 24.92 -26.92
CA GLU A 169 -0.60 25.33 -27.32
C GLU A 169 -0.36 25.22 -28.83
N ARG A 170 -1.13 24.37 -29.53
CA ARG A 170 -1.10 24.22 -31.00
C ARG A 170 -1.86 25.32 -31.73
N ILE A 171 -2.88 25.92 -31.10
CA ILE A 171 -3.65 27.04 -31.70
C ILE A 171 -2.74 28.26 -31.98
N GLY A 172 -1.69 28.47 -31.17
CA GLY A 172 -0.72 29.55 -31.36
C GLY A 172 0.50 29.18 -32.22
N ALA A 173 0.49 28.01 -32.88
CA ALA A 173 1.62 27.57 -33.68
C ALA A 173 1.83 28.45 -34.93
N LYS A 174 3.10 28.74 -35.24
CA LYS A 174 3.46 29.46 -36.46
C LYS A 174 3.17 28.59 -37.68
N THR A 175 2.70 29.20 -38.76
CA THR A 175 2.42 28.52 -40.05
C THR A 175 3.66 27.85 -40.66
N SER A 176 4.87 28.23 -40.24
CA SER A 176 6.14 27.62 -40.64
C SER A 176 6.48 26.31 -39.92
N ASP A 177 5.73 25.91 -38.88
CA ASP A 177 5.93 24.65 -38.14
C ASP A 177 4.73 23.70 -38.37
N PRO A 178 4.87 22.69 -39.26
CA PRO A 178 3.82 21.72 -39.55
C PRO A 178 3.39 20.88 -38.34
N ARG A 179 4.27 20.74 -37.33
CA ARG A 179 4.00 19.97 -36.12
C ARG A 179 3.52 20.85 -34.96
N GLY A 180 3.64 22.18 -35.08
CA GLY A 180 3.27 23.18 -34.10
C GLY A 180 3.88 22.96 -32.71
N SER A 181 5.04 22.31 -32.66
CA SER A 181 5.64 21.81 -31.43
C SER A 181 6.88 22.58 -31.01
N ASP A 182 7.54 23.30 -31.91
CA ASP A 182 8.89 23.81 -31.66
C ASP A 182 8.93 24.91 -30.59
N HIS A 183 7.87 25.70 -30.45
CA HIS A 183 7.78 26.72 -29.41
C HIS A 183 7.40 26.16 -28.03
N THR A 184 6.90 24.93 -27.93
CA THR A 184 6.24 24.42 -26.72
C THR A 184 6.83 23.11 -26.18
N HIS A 185 6.73 22.91 -24.87
CA HIS A 185 7.15 21.67 -24.20
C HIS A 185 6.11 20.54 -24.36
N PHE A 186 4.87 20.88 -24.76
CA PHE A 186 3.78 19.93 -24.96
C PHE A 186 3.90 19.24 -26.33
N LYS A 187 4.86 18.30 -26.43
CA LYS A 187 5.11 17.55 -27.67
C LYS A 187 4.03 16.50 -27.96
N ASN A 188 3.56 15.79 -26.92
CA ASN A 188 2.51 14.78 -26.99
C ASN A 188 1.65 14.79 -25.71
N ILE A 189 0.43 14.24 -25.76
CA ILE A 189 -0.49 14.18 -24.61
C ILE A 189 0.13 13.48 -23.38
N PRO A 190 0.84 12.34 -23.49
CA PRO A 190 1.45 11.70 -22.31
C PRO A 190 2.52 12.56 -21.62
N ILE A 191 3.24 13.40 -22.37
CA ILE A 191 4.17 14.37 -21.79
C ILE A 191 3.39 15.47 -21.04
N GLY A 192 2.22 15.85 -21.56
CA GLY A 192 1.27 16.73 -20.87
C GLY A 192 0.72 16.15 -19.57
N PHE A 193 0.68 14.82 -19.37
CA PHE A 193 0.27 14.23 -18.09
C PHE A 193 1.19 14.65 -16.95
N TRP A 194 2.50 14.73 -17.18
CA TRP A 194 3.45 15.21 -16.17
C TRP A 194 3.09 16.62 -15.70
N TRP A 195 2.92 17.56 -16.64
CA TRP A 195 2.52 18.92 -16.33
C TRP A 195 1.15 18.99 -15.64
N ALA A 196 0.15 18.23 -16.12
CA ALA A 196 -1.19 18.24 -15.55
C ALA A 196 -1.20 17.68 -14.12
N VAL A 197 -0.46 16.61 -13.83
CA VAL A 197 -0.28 16.08 -12.46
C VAL A 197 0.36 17.14 -11.57
N VAL A 198 1.49 17.72 -12.00
CA VAL A 198 2.24 18.74 -11.23
C VAL A 198 1.41 20.00 -10.98
N THR A 199 0.58 20.40 -11.95
CA THR A 199 -0.28 21.59 -11.83
C THR A 199 -1.52 21.34 -10.98
N MET A 200 -2.24 20.22 -11.21
CA MET A 200 -3.44 19.87 -10.42
C MET A 200 -3.10 19.60 -8.95
N THR A 201 -1.91 19.07 -8.67
CA THR A 201 -1.41 18.87 -7.30
C THR A 201 -0.76 20.11 -6.71
N THR A 202 -0.77 21.24 -7.42
CA THR A 202 -0.20 22.53 -6.99
C THR A 202 1.30 22.51 -6.71
N LEU A 203 2.05 21.53 -7.23
CA LEU A 203 3.50 21.43 -7.07
C LEU A 203 4.23 22.50 -7.89
N GLY A 204 3.89 22.62 -9.17
CA GLY A 204 4.38 23.70 -10.05
C GLY A 204 5.90 23.82 -10.18
N TYR A 205 6.61 22.75 -10.56
CA TYR A 205 8.09 22.78 -10.71
C TYR A 205 8.63 23.82 -11.69
N GLY A 206 7.83 24.24 -12.69
CA GLY A 206 8.20 25.27 -13.67
C GLY A 206 9.06 24.77 -14.83
N ASP A 207 9.34 23.47 -14.90
CA ASP A 207 10.03 22.80 -16.02
C ASP A 207 9.19 22.77 -17.30
N MET A 208 7.86 22.76 -17.15
CA MET A 208 6.89 22.88 -18.24
C MET A 208 5.82 23.92 -17.89
N TYR A 209 5.49 24.79 -18.83
CA TYR A 209 4.45 25.81 -18.68
C TYR A 209 3.85 26.22 -20.03
N PRO A 210 2.57 26.63 -20.08
CA PRO A 210 1.97 27.16 -21.30
C PRO A 210 2.59 28.49 -21.70
N LYS A 211 2.78 28.70 -23.00
CA LYS A 211 3.29 29.93 -23.58
C LYS A 211 2.22 30.70 -24.35
N THR A 212 1.14 30.05 -24.78
CA THR A 212 0.03 30.70 -25.47
C THR A 212 -0.96 31.27 -24.47
N TRP A 213 -1.67 32.34 -24.86
CA TRP A 213 -2.75 32.92 -24.05
C TRP A 213 -3.84 31.88 -23.72
N SER A 214 -4.26 31.10 -24.71
CA SER A 214 -5.20 30.00 -24.53
C SER A 214 -4.67 28.96 -23.55
N GLY A 215 -3.39 28.61 -23.64
CA GLY A 215 -2.73 27.69 -22.72
C GLY A 215 -2.69 28.23 -21.28
N MET A 216 -2.47 29.53 -21.09
CA MET A 216 -2.50 30.17 -19.76
C MET A 216 -3.90 30.10 -19.12
N VAL A 217 -4.97 30.31 -19.90
CA VAL A 217 -6.36 30.14 -19.42
C VAL A 217 -6.62 28.69 -19.00
N VAL A 218 -6.18 27.71 -19.82
CA VAL A 218 -6.27 26.29 -19.47
C VAL A 218 -5.47 25.98 -18.21
N GLY A 219 -4.28 26.56 -18.05
CA GLY A 219 -3.45 26.43 -16.85
C GLY A 219 -4.14 26.94 -15.59
N ALA A 220 -4.78 28.11 -15.67
CA ALA A 220 -5.54 28.69 -14.55
C ALA A 220 -6.73 27.81 -14.16
N LEU A 221 -7.50 27.31 -15.13
CA LEU A 221 -8.61 26.38 -14.90
C LEU A 221 -8.12 25.05 -14.30
N CYS A 222 -6.99 24.53 -14.79
CA CYS A 222 -6.36 23.30 -14.30
C CYS A 222 -5.96 23.43 -12.82
N ALA A 223 -5.29 24.52 -12.45
CA ALA A 223 -4.89 24.77 -11.07
C ALA A 223 -6.10 24.88 -10.14
N LEU A 224 -7.13 25.63 -10.53
CA LEU A 224 -8.36 25.76 -9.75
C LEU A 224 -9.08 24.42 -9.58
N ALA A 225 -9.25 23.67 -10.68
CA ALA A 225 -9.88 22.36 -10.65
C ALA A 225 -9.09 21.36 -9.80
N GLY A 226 -7.75 21.40 -9.83
CA GLY A 226 -6.89 20.57 -9.00
C GLY A 226 -7.10 20.78 -7.50
N VAL A 227 -7.10 22.05 -7.06
CA VAL A 227 -7.39 22.41 -5.66
C VAL A 227 -8.76 21.90 -5.23
N LEU A 228 -9.80 22.12 -6.05
CA LEU A 228 -11.16 21.64 -5.76
C LEU A 228 -11.25 20.11 -5.70
N THR A 229 -10.55 19.43 -6.61
CA THR A 229 -10.53 17.96 -6.70
C THR A 229 -9.89 17.34 -5.46
N ILE A 230 -8.84 17.95 -4.91
CA ILE A 230 -8.18 17.46 -3.69
C ILE A 230 -8.96 17.88 -2.44
N ALA A 231 -9.53 19.09 -2.42
CA ALA A 231 -10.24 19.62 -1.26
C ALA A 231 -11.54 18.87 -0.92
N MET A 232 -12.19 18.23 -1.89
CA MET A 232 -13.49 17.56 -1.67
C MET A 232 -13.39 16.18 -0.95
N PRO A 233 -12.53 15.24 -1.36
CA PRO A 233 -12.44 13.92 -0.71
C PRO A 233 -11.56 13.91 0.55
N VAL A 234 -10.60 14.83 0.69
CA VAL A 234 -9.69 14.85 1.85
C VAL A 234 -10.44 15.00 3.18
N PRO A 235 -11.41 15.93 3.36
CA PRO A 235 -12.20 16.03 4.58
C PRO A 235 -13.01 14.77 4.90
N VAL A 236 -13.55 14.09 3.87
CA VAL A 236 -14.28 12.82 4.05
C VAL A 236 -13.34 11.73 4.59
N ILE A 237 -12.14 11.62 4.01
CA ILE A 237 -11.10 10.70 4.46
C ILE A 237 -10.66 11.03 5.89
N VAL A 238 -10.44 12.30 6.20
CA VAL A 238 -10.03 12.76 7.54
C VAL A 238 -11.12 12.47 8.59
N ASN A 239 -12.39 12.69 8.24
CA ASN A 239 -13.52 12.38 9.12
C ASN A 239 -13.63 10.87 9.39
N ASN A 240 -13.52 10.04 8.35
CA ASN A 240 -13.48 8.58 8.49
C ASN A 240 -12.27 8.13 9.33
N PHE A 241 -11.10 8.75 9.15
CA PHE A 241 -9.93 8.47 9.98
C PHE A 241 -10.16 8.83 11.45
N GLY A 242 -10.73 10.01 11.73
CA GLY A 242 -11.06 10.43 13.09
C GLY A 242 -12.01 9.46 13.79
N MET A 243 -13.05 8.99 13.07
CA MET A 243 -13.99 7.97 13.54
C MET A 243 -13.27 6.66 13.92
N TYR A 244 -12.48 6.07 13.02
CA TYR A 244 -11.79 4.81 13.31
C TYR A 244 -10.69 4.94 14.36
N TYR A 245 -9.98 6.07 14.39
CA TYR A 245 -8.94 6.35 15.38
C TYR A 245 -9.52 6.46 16.80
N SER A 246 -10.64 7.18 16.96
CA SER A 246 -11.31 7.32 18.27
C SER A 246 -11.83 5.98 18.80
N LEU A 247 -12.38 5.13 17.93
CA LEU A 247 -12.82 3.77 18.28
C LEU A 247 -11.64 2.88 18.71
N ALA A 248 -10.51 2.97 18.02
CA ALA A 248 -9.30 2.24 18.38
C ALA A 248 -8.77 2.67 19.75
N MET A 249 -8.74 3.98 20.03
CA MET A 249 -8.33 4.54 21.32
C MET A 249 -9.30 4.19 22.45
N ALA A 250 -10.62 4.22 22.20
CA ALA A 250 -11.63 3.82 23.18
C ALA A 250 -11.50 2.34 23.54
N LYS A 251 -11.26 1.46 22.56
CA LYS A 251 -11.02 0.03 22.80
C LYS A 251 -9.75 -0.25 23.60
N GLN A 252 -8.74 0.61 23.52
CA GLN A 252 -7.52 0.50 24.35
C GLN A 252 -7.76 0.94 25.81
N LYS A 253 -8.68 1.89 26.03
CA LYS A 253 -9.04 2.39 27.37
C LYS A 253 -10.03 1.49 28.12
N LEU A 254 -10.76 0.61 27.43
CA LEU A 254 -11.66 -0.33 28.08
C LEU A 254 -10.86 -1.42 28.83
N PRO A 255 -11.15 -1.66 30.13
CA PRO A 255 -10.51 -2.73 30.88
C PRO A 255 -10.82 -4.06 30.19
N LYS A 256 -9.79 -4.89 29.98
CA LYS A 256 -9.95 -6.25 29.44
C LYS A 256 -11.01 -6.97 30.28
N LYS A 257 -12.16 -7.31 29.70
CA LYS A 257 -13.15 -8.18 30.37
C LYS A 257 -12.44 -9.49 30.70
N LYS A 258 -12.03 -9.66 31.97
CA LYS A 258 -11.68 -10.97 32.50
C LYS A 258 -12.92 -11.83 32.30
N LYS A 259 -12.85 -12.81 31.41
CA LYS A 259 -13.85 -13.87 31.33
C LYS A 259 -13.80 -14.58 32.68
N LYS A 260 -14.67 -14.21 33.63
CA LYS A 260 -14.96 -15.07 34.78
C LYS A 260 -15.57 -16.34 34.19
N HIS A 261 -14.83 -17.43 34.31
CA HIS A 261 -15.37 -18.76 34.09
C HIS A 261 -16.47 -18.94 35.13
N ILE A 262 -17.74 -18.80 34.73
CA ILE A 262 -18.87 -19.15 35.56
C ILE A 262 -18.91 -20.68 35.51
N PRO A 263 -18.64 -21.41 36.62
CA PRO A 263 -18.85 -22.85 36.63
C PRO A 263 -20.33 -23.10 36.37
N ARG A 264 -20.61 -24.01 35.44
CA ARG A 264 -21.97 -24.52 35.16
C ARG A 264 -22.59 -24.98 36.49
N PRO A 265 -23.77 -24.51 36.90
CA PRO A 265 -24.45 -25.07 38.07
C PRO A 265 -24.66 -26.57 37.84
N ALA A 266 -24.37 -27.39 38.85
CA ALA A 266 -24.68 -28.82 38.82
C ALA A 266 -26.18 -29.00 38.53
N PRO A 267 -26.58 -30.01 37.72
CA PRO A 267 -27.99 -30.34 37.59
C PRO A 267 -28.52 -30.73 38.97
N LEU A 268 -29.57 -30.03 39.43
CA LEU A 268 -30.35 -30.44 40.57
C LEU A 268 -31.14 -31.69 40.18
N ASP A 269 -30.89 -32.79 40.87
CA ASP A 269 -31.70 -34.01 40.78
C ASP A 269 -33.14 -33.68 41.17
N SER A 270 -34.06 -33.79 40.22
CA SER A 270 -35.51 -33.79 40.48
C SER A 270 -36.00 -35.23 40.65
N PRO A 271 -36.81 -35.53 41.67
CA PRO A 271 -37.24 -36.88 41.98
C PRO A 271 -38.24 -37.41 40.95
N THR A 272 -38.10 -38.72 40.72
CA THR A 272 -38.92 -39.63 39.92
C THR A 272 -40.42 -39.37 40.04
N TYR A 273 -41.10 -39.17 38.91
CA TYR A 273 -42.53 -39.45 38.78
C TYR A 273 -42.79 -40.25 37.50
N CYS A 274 -43.33 -41.45 37.68
CA CYS A 274 -43.63 -42.43 36.64
C CYS A 274 -44.93 -42.11 35.86
N LYS A 275 -44.94 -42.56 34.60
CA LYS A 275 -46.04 -42.89 33.65
C LYS A 275 -45.83 -42.16 32.32
N SER A 276 -46.01 -42.75 31.15
CA SER A 276 -46.35 -44.11 30.71
C SER A 276 -45.98 -44.19 29.22
N GLU A 277 -45.73 -45.40 28.74
CA GLU A 277 -45.42 -45.76 27.36
C GLU A 277 -46.50 -45.34 26.36
N GLU A 278 -46.10 -44.86 25.17
CA GLU A 278 -46.77 -45.18 23.91
C GLU A 278 -45.82 -45.04 22.68
N ASN A 279 -45.64 -46.18 22.00
CA ASN A 279 -45.20 -46.51 20.63
C ASN A 279 -44.63 -45.45 19.63
N SER A 280 -43.36 -45.65 19.24
CA SER A 280 -42.77 -45.96 17.89
C SER A 280 -43.58 -45.73 16.57
N PRO A 281 -42.97 -45.71 15.34
CA PRO A 281 -41.59 -45.44 14.88
C PRO A 281 -41.43 -44.46 13.66
N ARG A 282 -40.19 -44.02 13.43
CA ARG A 282 -39.47 -43.70 12.16
C ARG A 282 -40.19 -43.31 10.84
N ASN A 283 -39.61 -42.27 10.21
CA ASN A 283 -39.13 -42.10 8.79
C ASN A 283 -39.52 -40.70 8.28
N SER A 284 -38.83 -39.96 7.41
CA SER A 284 -37.54 -40.03 6.72
C SER A 284 -37.41 -38.75 5.86
N THR A 285 -36.16 -38.33 5.59
CA THR A 285 -35.65 -37.66 4.35
C THR A 285 -36.05 -36.24 3.92
N GLN A 286 -35.03 -35.57 3.36
CA GLN A 286 -35.00 -34.40 2.45
C GLN A 286 -35.27 -33.01 3.04
N SER A 287 -34.74 -31.92 2.50
CA SER A 287 -33.47 -31.53 1.85
C SER A 287 -33.63 -30.01 1.63
N ASP A 288 -32.51 -29.35 1.34
CA ASP A 288 -32.47 -28.10 0.56
C ASP A 288 -32.78 -26.74 1.21
N THR A 289 -31.68 -25.98 1.27
CA THR A 289 -31.56 -24.61 0.76
C THR A 289 -31.94 -23.45 1.69
N CYS A 290 -30.92 -22.63 1.93
CA CYS A 290 -30.97 -21.28 2.46
C CYS A 290 -31.94 -20.39 1.64
N PRO A 291 -32.54 -19.37 2.26
CA PRO A 291 -32.21 -18.05 1.71
C PRO A 291 -31.94 -16.98 2.76
N LEU A 292 -31.13 -16.03 2.30
CA LEU A 292 -30.87 -14.74 2.91
C LEU A 292 -32.11 -13.84 2.89
N ALA A 293 -32.20 -13.06 3.96
CA ALA A 293 -32.62 -11.65 4.04
C ALA A 293 -34.10 -11.29 4.26
N VAL A 294 -34.22 -10.21 5.04
CA VAL A 294 -35.19 -9.10 5.00
C VAL A 294 -36.18 -8.99 6.18
N GLU A 295 -36.05 -7.83 6.83
CA GLU A 295 -36.99 -7.01 7.62
C GLU A 295 -38.13 -7.67 8.42
N GLU A 296 -38.12 -7.38 9.74
CA GLU A 296 -39.33 -7.04 10.47
C GLU A 296 -39.19 -5.63 11.05
N GLY A 297 -40.11 -4.75 10.64
CA GLY A 297 -40.35 -3.47 11.26
C GLY A 297 -41.45 -3.53 12.33
N ALA A 298 -41.63 -2.37 12.96
CA ALA A 298 -42.80 -1.92 13.71
C ALA A 298 -42.97 -2.40 15.17
N ALA A 299 -42.61 -1.50 16.09
CA ALA A 299 -43.46 -1.19 17.23
C ALA A 299 -43.42 0.33 17.49
N GLU A 300 -44.33 1.02 16.81
CA GLU A 300 -44.69 2.41 17.05
C GLU A 300 -45.38 2.54 18.42
N ARG A 301 -44.90 3.46 19.29
CA ARG A 301 -45.76 4.03 20.35
C ARG A 301 -45.45 5.51 20.55
N LYS A 302 -46.36 6.32 20.02
CA LYS A 302 -46.56 7.76 20.21
C LYS A 302 -46.27 8.25 21.63
N ARG A 303 -45.56 9.38 21.74
CA ARG A 303 -45.98 10.45 22.66
C ARG A 303 -45.67 11.81 22.07
N SER A 304 -46.75 12.59 21.96
CA SER A 304 -46.86 13.94 21.42
C SER A 304 -45.91 14.95 22.07
N GLY A 305 -45.57 15.98 21.29
CA GLY A 305 -44.68 17.06 21.68
C GLY A 305 -45.29 18.10 22.60
N GLU A 306 -44.41 19.00 23.02
CA GLU A 306 -44.71 20.35 23.51
C GLU A 306 -43.44 21.19 23.30
N THR A 307 -43.56 22.26 22.52
CA THR A 307 -42.71 23.46 22.65
C THR A 307 -43.47 24.44 23.53
N PRO A 308 -42.77 25.33 24.28
CA PRO A 308 -42.86 26.72 23.86
C PRO A 308 -41.60 27.59 24.05
N LYS A 309 -41.53 28.55 23.13
CA LYS A 309 -40.94 29.91 23.08
C LYS A 309 -40.24 30.52 24.32
N VAL A 310 -39.05 31.09 24.02
CA VAL A 310 -38.59 32.50 24.21
C VAL A 310 -38.97 33.25 25.49
N GLY A 311 -37.96 33.77 26.19
CA GLY A 311 -38.01 35.10 26.81
C GLY A 311 -37.26 35.29 28.14
N GLN A 312 -35.99 35.68 28.09
CA GLN A 312 -35.41 36.83 28.81
C GLN A 312 -34.00 37.11 28.28
#